data_AF-A0A4R8GX35-F1
#
_entry.id   AF-A0A4R8GX35-F1
#
_cell.length_a   1.000
_cell.length_b   1.000
_cell.length_c   1.000
_cell.angle_alpha   90.00
_cell.angle_beta   90.00
_cell.angle_gamma   90.00
#
_symmetry.space_group_name_H-M   'P 1'
#
loop_
_entity.id
_entity.type
_entity.pdbx_description
1 polymer ?
#
loop_
_entity_poly.entity_id
_entity_poly.type
_entity_poly.pdbx_seq_one_letter_code
_entity_poly.pdbx_strand_id
1 'polypeptide(L)'
;MKLKLVSLDGTSIWMLFMRDGGSQFQTWFSSPPSSIDHVDQSYIENRLRENLTYKEYLFIKEEYKKKYQELMKELILSKEEMEFLKDLGRELKEQDNLGTAKPLVWQIREDKKVFGLDPLYAEDRVCIVDCEGNTFYTVEEAMEDIEDWHYSNDEEVPQKVKEMDDLEELFNYMSDELGMDDLHYTGYEETHEYKGAFLTRKAAEIHLKKNHYHYKNGTVYCNHGWRNPELKRLLEIVEKFADIVDGKK
;
A
#
# COMPACT_ATOMS: atom_id res chain seq x y z
N MET A 1 30.20 25.69 -34.50
CA MET A 1 30.25 24.25 -34.18
C MET A 1 28.84 23.71 -34.02
N LYS A 2 28.56 22.49 -34.47
CA LYS A 2 27.24 21.85 -34.45
C LYS A 2 27.35 20.37 -34.08
N LEU A 3 26.31 19.82 -33.45
CA LEU A 3 26.13 18.38 -33.24
C LEU A 3 25.48 17.77 -34.50
N LYS A 4 26.03 16.65 -35.00
CA LYS A 4 25.63 16.04 -36.28
C LYS A 4 24.97 14.68 -36.13
N LEU A 5 25.46 13.85 -35.20
CA LEU A 5 24.93 12.51 -34.96
C LEU A 5 24.98 12.20 -33.47
N VAL A 6 23.93 11.53 -32.99
CA VAL A 6 23.87 10.91 -31.66
C VAL A 6 23.39 9.48 -31.82
N SER A 7 24.06 8.52 -31.21
CA SER A 7 23.58 7.15 -31.08
C SER A 7 23.73 6.65 -29.65
N LEU A 8 22.85 5.75 -29.25
CA LEU A 8 22.80 5.16 -27.92
C LEU A 8 23.23 3.71 -28.01
N ASP A 9 24.15 3.30 -27.14
CA ASP A 9 24.60 1.91 -27.01
C ASP A 9 24.69 1.54 -25.53
N GLY A 10 23.67 0.83 -25.04
CA GLY A 10 23.50 0.51 -23.63
C GLY A 10 23.53 1.76 -22.74
N THR A 11 24.59 1.89 -21.94
CA THR A 11 24.79 2.98 -20.97
C THR A 11 25.69 4.11 -21.50
N SER A 12 25.99 4.11 -22.80
CA SER A 12 26.92 5.04 -23.44
C SER A 12 26.25 5.88 -24.52
N ILE A 13 26.72 7.12 -24.65
CA ILE A 13 26.27 8.07 -25.67
C ILE A 13 27.40 8.32 -26.65
N TRP A 14 27.13 8.07 -27.92
CA TRP A 14 28.03 8.39 -29.01
C TRP A 14 27.66 9.73 -29.61
N MET A 15 28.61 10.65 -29.74
CA MET A 15 28.35 12.00 -30.26
C MET A 15 29.36 12.38 -31.33
N LEU A 16 28.87 12.94 -32.44
CA LEU A 16 29.65 13.49 -33.55
C LEU A 16 29.45 15.00 -33.66
N PHE A 17 30.52 15.77 -33.50
CA PHE A 17 30.54 17.22 -33.59
C PHE A 17 31.25 17.68 -34.88
N MET A 18 30.83 18.83 -35.40
CA MET A 18 31.40 19.45 -36.60
C MET A 18 31.69 20.93 -36.36
N ARG A 19 32.94 21.35 -36.56
CA ARG A 19 33.35 22.77 -36.57
C ARG A 19 32.86 23.46 -37.85
N ASP A 20 32.76 24.78 -37.80
CA ASP A 20 32.27 25.56 -38.95
C ASP A 20 33.22 25.52 -40.15
N GLY A 21 34.49 25.15 -39.93
CA GLY A 21 35.51 24.88 -40.96
C GLY A 21 35.52 23.45 -41.51
N GLY A 22 34.57 22.59 -41.14
CA GLY A 22 34.42 21.23 -41.69
C GLY A 22 35.12 20.11 -40.92
N SER A 23 35.99 20.43 -39.95
CA SER A 23 36.61 19.42 -39.07
C SER A 23 35.55 18.69 -38.23
N GLN A 24 35.69 17.37 -38.10
CA GLN A 24 34.77 16.50 -37.37
C GLN A 24 35.46 15.82 -36.21
N PHE A 25 34.75 15.69 -35.08
CA PHE A 25 35.23 15.03 -33.88
C PHE A 25 34.15 14.10 -33.36
N GLN A 26 34.53 12.91 -32.96
CA GLN A 26 33.61 11.94 -32.39
C GLN A 26 34.21 11.33 -31.14
N THR A 27 33.36 11.04 -30.17
CA THR A 27 33.77 10.27 -28.99
C THR A 27 32.57 9.53 -28.42
N TRP A 28 32.86 8.43 -27.74
CA TRP A 28 31.89 7.82 -26.85
C TRP A 28 32.07 8.41 -25.46
N PHE A 29 30.95 8.82 -24.88
CA PHE A 29 30.87 9.12 -23.47
C PHE A 29 30.28 7.89 -22.77
N SER A 30 31.13 7.18 -22.03
CA SER A 30 30.67 6.19 -21.05
C SER A 30 29.87 6.93 -19.97
N SER A 31 28.85 6.29 -19.39
CA SER A 31 28.06 6.83 -18.27
C SER A 31 28.92 7.75 -17.39
N PRO A 32 28.54 9.03 -17.22
CA PRO A 32 29.38 9.96 -16.49
C PRO A 32 29.54 9.45 -15.05
N PRO A 33 30.67 9.76 -14.38
CA PRO A 33 30.70 9.69 -12.93
C PRO A 33 29.50 10.50 -12.41
N SER A 34 28.84 10.03 -11.36
CA SER A 34 27.65 10.53 -10.65
C SER A 34 27.12 11.98 -10.87
N SER A 35 27.91 12.94 -11.35
CA SER A 35 27.46 14.20 -11.95
C SER A 35 28.36 14.67 -13.12
N ILE A 36 27.72 15.07 -14.24
CA ILE A 36 28.36 15.75 -15.39
C ILE A 36 28.91 17.14 -15.04
N ASP A 37 28.50 17.72 -13.92
CA ASP A 37 28.90 19.08 -13.54
C ASP A 37 30.42 19.15 -13.22
N HIS A 38 31.02 18.01 -12.83
CA HIS A 38 32.47 17.86 -12.58
C HIS A 38 33.31 17.66 -13.85
N VAL A 39 32.70 17.59 -15.04
CA VAL A 39 33.44 17.46 -16.30
C VAL A 39 34.07 18.81 -16.66
N ASP A 40 35.39 18.91 -16.55
CA ASP A 40 36.16 20.08 -16.95
C ASP A 40 36.61 20.03 -18.42
N GLN A 41 37.24 21.10 -18.90
CA GLN A 41 37.70 21.21 -20.28
C GLN A 41 38.75 20.14 -20.62
N SER A 42 39.70 19.88 -19.72
CA SER A 42 40.76 18.90 -19.93
C SER A 42 40.23 17.48 -20.11
N TYR A 43 39.15 17.13 -19.40
CA TYR A 43 38.48 15.83 -19.56
C TYR A 43 37.96 15.66 -21.00
N ILE A 44 37.27 16.68 -21.53
CA ILE A 44 36.68 16.62 -22.88
C ILE A 44 37.77 16.65 -23.94
N GLU A 45 38.80 17.47 -23.77
CA GLU A 45 39.95 17.54 -24.67
C GLU A 45 40.70 16.21 -24.75
N ASN A 46 40.96 15.56 -23.61
CA ASN A 46 41.57 14.24 -23.56
C ASN A 46 40.72 13.17 -24.26
N ARG A 47 39.39 13.27 -24.17
CA ARG A 47 38.46 12.33 -24.80
C ARG A 47 38.31 12.51 -26.31
N LEU A 48 38.35 13.76 -26.78
CA LEU A 48 38.30 14.07 -28.20
C LEU A 48 39.68 14.02 -28.87
N ARG A 49 40.76 14.01 -28.06
CA ARG A 49 42.16 14.15 -28.49
C ARG A 49 42.40 15.44 -29.29
N GLU A 50 41.74 16.51 -28.84
CA GLU A 50 41.68 17.78 -29.55
C GLU A 50 41.72 18.94 -28.57
N ASN A 51 42.39 20.02 -28.96
CA ASN A 51 42.36 21.26 -28.20
C ASN A 51 41.07 22.01 -28.52
N LEU A 52 40.30 22.34 -27.48
CA LEU A 52 39.03 23.02 -27.61
C LEU A 52 39.19 24.49 -27.24
N THR A 53 38.45 25.36 -27.92
CA THR A 53 38.19 26.68 -27.34
C THR A 53 37.21 26.52 -26.17
N TYR A 54 37.24 27.45 -25.21
CA TYR A 54 36.29 27.42 -24.08
C TYR A 54 34.82 27.40 -24.54
N LYS A 55 34.51 28.09 -25.64
CA LYS A 55 33.16 28.10 -26.25
C LYS A 55 32.75 26.73 -26.80
N GLU A 56 33.68 26.00 -27.41
CA GLU A 56 33.43 24.65 -27.92
C GLU A 56 33.28 23.65 -26.78
N TYR A 57 34.12 23.75 -25.75
CA TYR A 57 33.99 22.97 -24.52
C TYR A 57 32.59 23.13 -23.91
N LEU A 58 32.13 24.37 -23.69
CA LEU A 58 30.81 24.63 -23.11
C LEU A 58 29.69 24.05 -23.98
N PHE A 59 29.77 24.20 -25.30
CA PHE A 59 28.78 23.64 -26.21
C PHE A 59 28.71 22.11 -26.09
N ILE A 60 29.86 21.42 -26.09
CA ILE A 60 29.92 19.94 -26.00
C ILE A 60 29.37 19.48 -24.65
N LYS A 61 29.73 20.16 -23.56
CA LYS A 61 29.25 19.86 -22.21
C LYS A 61 27.73 19.98 -22.12
N GLU A 62 27.15 21.04 -22.66
CA GLU A 62 25.70 21.26 -22.67
C GLU A 62 24.95 20.22 -23.53
N GLU A 63 25.45 19.90 -24.72
CA GLU A 63 24.81 18.89 -25.57
C GLU A 63 24.90 17.49 -24.96
N TYR A 64 26.04 17.14 -24.36
CA TYR A 64 26.19 15.87 -23.64
C TYR A 64 25.23 15.80 -22.44
N LYS A 65 25.09 16.88 -21.67
CA LYS A 65 24.14 16.98 -20.54
C LYS A 65 22.71 16.72 -20.97
N LYS A 66 22.26 17.36 -22.06
CA LYS A 66 20.90 17.15 -22.60
C LYS A 66 20.68 15.70 -23.02
N LYS A 67 21.61 15.13 -23.80
CA LYS A 67 21.48 13.75 -24.29
C LYS A 67 21.54 12.71 -23.18
N TYR A 68 22.32 12.95 -22.14
CA TYR A 68 22.31 12.09 -20.96
C TYR A 68 21.00 12.17 -20.19
N GLN A 69 20.43 13.35 -20.02
CA GLN A 69 19.11 13.49 -19.39
C GLN A 69 18.00 12.81 -20.19
N GLU A 70 18.06 12.87 -21.52
CA GLU A 70 17.16 12.11 -22.41
C GLU A 70 17.37 10.60 -22.26
N LEU A 71 18.62 10.13 -22.31
CA LEU A 71 18.97 8.71 -22.13
C LEU A 71 18.48 8.18 -20.79
N MET A 72 18.74 8.89 -19.68
CA MET A 72 18.35 8.45 -18.33
C MET A 72 16.84 8.37 -18.16
N LYS A 73 16.07 9.23 -18.86
CA LYS A 73 14.60 9.10 -18.91
C LYS A 73 14.17 7.82 -19.63
N GLU A 74 14.88 7.43 -20.67
CA GLU A 74 14.61 6.20 -21.42
C GLU A 74 15.19 4.93 -20.76
N LEU A 75 16.23 5.05 -19.92
CA LEU A 75 16.95 3.91 -19.34
C LEU A 75 16.45 3.47 -17.95
N ILE A 76 15.79 4.34 -17.17
CA ILE A 76 15.35 3.99 -15.80
C ILE A 76 13.93 3.41 -15.78
N LEU A 77 13.03 3.92 -16.63
CA LEU A 77 11.63 3.52 -16.68
C LEU A 77 11.25 3.20 -18.12
N SER A 78 10.76 2.00 -18.34
CA SER A 78 10.10 1.61 -19.58
C SER A 78 8.89 2.50 -19.84
N LYS A 79 8.40 2.49 -21.09
CA LYS A 79 7.17 3.21 -21.46
C LYS A 79 5.96 2.75 -20.62
N GLU A 80 5.89 1.47 -20.31
CA GLU A 80 4.81 0.89 -19.50
C GLU A 80 4.89 1.38 -18.06
N GLU A 81 6.07 1.40 -17.45
CA GLU A 81 6.27 1.93 -16.09
C GLU A 81 5.98 3.44 -16.03
N MET A 82 6.38 4.20 -17.06
CA MET A 82 6.04 5.62 -17.19
C MET A 82 4.53 5.86 -17.26
N GLU A 83 3.81 5.06 -18.03
CA GLU A 83 2.36 5.17 -18.13
C GLU A 83 1.68 4.78 -16.81
N PHE A 84 2.13 3.70 -16.18
CA PHE A 84 1.67 3.30 -14.84
C PHE A 84 1.84 4.43 -13.81
N LEU A 85 3.00 5.08 -13.77
CA LEU A 85 3.26 6.18 -12.82
C LEU A 85 2.43 7.43 -13.13
N LYS A 86 2.19 7.75 -14.41
CA LYS A 86 1.28 8.84 -14.80
C LYS A 86 -0.13 8.58 -14.30
N ASP A 87 -0.66 7.38 -14.53
CA ASP A 87 -2.01 6.99 -14.10
C ASP A 87 -2.14 6.94 -12.59
N LEU A 88 -1.16 6.34 -11.89
CA LEU A 88 -1.12 6.33 -10.43
C LEU A 88 -1.03 7.75 -9.87
N GLY A 89 -0.17 8.60 -10.42
CA GLY A 89 -0.03 9.99 -10.01
C GLY A 89 -1.33 10.79 -10.15
N ARG A 90 -2.08 10.55 -11.24
CA ARG A 90 -3.39 11.17 -11.47
C ARG A 90 -4.39 10.74 -10.40
N GLU A 91 -4.51 9.43 -10.17
CA GLU A 91 -5.40 8.86 -9.16
C GLU A 91 -5.05 9.38 -7.73
N LEU A 92 -3.77 9.49 -7.38
CA LEU A 92 -3.32 10.02 -6.09
C LEU A 92 -3.71 11.49 -5.85
N LYS A 93 -3.80 12.29 -6.93
CA LYS A 93 -4.24 13.68 -6.86
C LYS A 93 -5.76 13.81 -6.77
N GLU A 94 -6.48 12.99 -7.51
CA GLU A 94 -7.92 13.14 -7.76
C GLU A 94 -8.79 12.37 -6.76
N GLN A 95 -8.30 11.29 -6.17
CA GLN A 95 -9.10 10.48 -5.25
C GLN A 95 -9.57 11.30 -4.03
N ASP A 96 -10.81 11.05 -3.60
CA ASP A 96 -11.39 11.65 -2.40
C ASP A 96 -10.62 11.17 -1.15
N ASN A 97 -10.27 12.11 -0.27
CA ASN A 97 -9.54 11.82 0.96
C ASN A 97 -10.45 11.55 2.15
N LEU A 98 -11.78 11.67 2.02
CA LEU A 98 -12.75 11.48 3.12
C LEU A 98 -12.40 12.32 4.37
N GLY A 99 -11.86 13.53 4.19
CA GLY A 99 -11.41 14.39 5.28
C GLY A 99 -10.11 13.96 5.96
N THR A 100 -9.42 12.95 5.42
CA THR A 100 -8.17 12.39 5.96
C THR A 100 -6.93 13.09 5.38
N ALA A 101 -5.92 13.31 6.21
CA ALA A 101 -4.68 13.96 5.77
C ALA A 101 -3.76 13.00 5.00
N LYS A 102 -3.09 13.50 3.95
CA LYS A 102 -2.07 12.74 3.21
C LYS A 102 -0.83 12.43 4.07
N PRO A 103 -0.08 11.34 3.78
CA PRO A 103 -0.32 10.35 2.73
C PRO A 103 -1.44 9.37 3.10
N LEU A 104 -2.34 9.10 2.16
CA LEU A 104 -3.45 8.16 2.37
C LEU A 104 -2.96 6.72 2.18
N VAL A 105 -3.47 5.83 3.02
CA VAL A 105 -3.31 4.38 2.87
C VAL A 105 -4.69 3.76 2.99
N TRP A 106 -5.13 3.08 1.94
CA TRP A 106 -6.39 2.38 1.93
C TRP A 106 -6.18 0.95 2.41
N GLN A 107 -7.10 0.45 3.24
CA GLN A 107 -7.02 -0.90 3.81
C GLN A 107 -8.41 -1.54 3.79
N ILE A 108 -8.47 -2.86 3.96
CA ILE A 108 -9.72 -3.57 4.21
C ILE A 108 -9.89 -3.66 5.73
N ARG A 109 -10.99 -3.11 6.24
CA ARG A 109 -11.38 -3.20 7.65
C ARG A 109 -12.37 -4.33 7.84
N GLU A 110 -12.14 -5.18 8.83
CA GLU A 110 -13.08 -6.20 9.29
C GLU A 110 -13.35 -6.05 10.78
N ASP A 111 -14.58 -6.29 11.17
CA ASP A 111 -14.97 -6.30 12.58
C ASP A 111 -14.53 -7.62 13.22
N LYS A 112 -13.98 -7.52 14.41
CA LYS A 112 -13.45 -8.65 15.17
C LYS A 112 -13.89 -8.53 16.61
N LYS A 113 -14.38 -9.64 17.17
CA LYS A 113 -14.58 -9.79 18.62
C LYS A 113 -13.32 -10.37 19.25
N VAL A 114 -12.85 -9.76 20.32
CA VAL A 114 -11.73 -10.25 21.14
C VAL A 114 -12.27 -10.61 22.50
N PHE A 115 -12.11 -11.88 22.87
CA PHE A 115 -12.62 -12.46 24.12
C PHE A 115 -11.53 -12.50 25.19
N GLY A 116 -11.93 -12.77 26.44
CA GLY A 116 -11.02 -12.86 27.57
C GLY A 116 -10.98 -11.60 28.42
N LEU A 117 -11.94 -10.68 28.26
CA LEU A 117 -12.14 -9.61 29.21
C LEU A 117 -12.78 -10.20 30.48
N ASP A 118 -12.38 -9.70 31.64
CA ASP A 118 -13.07 -10.03 32.89
C ASP A 118 -14.51 -9.48 32.79
N PRO A 119 -15.55 -10.33 32.96
CA PRO A 119 -16.96 -9.93 32.84
C PRO A 119 -17.32 -8.71 33.69
N LEU A 120 -16.68 -8.51 34.85
CA LEU A 120 -16.93 -7.37 35.74
C LEU A 120 -16.59 -6.01 35.09
N TYR A 121 -15.77 -6.00 34.04
CA TYR A 121 -15.36 -4.80 33.31
C TYR A 121 -15.95 -4.76 31.89
N ALA A 122 -16.77 -5.74 31.53
CA ALA A 122 -17.31 -5.89 30.19
C ALA A 122 -18.63 -5.15 29.97
N GLU A 123 -19.23 -4.60 31.03
CA GLU A 123 -20.59 -4.04 31.00
C GLU A 123 -21.53 -5.07 30.38
N ASP A 124 -22.31 -4.70 29.37
CA ASP A 124 -23.26 -5.59 28.69
C ASP A 124 -22.60 -6.46 27.58
N ARG A 125 -21.27 -6.43 27.43
CA ARG A 125 -20.54 -7.18 26.39
C ARG A 125 -19.98 -8.49 26.93
N VAL A 126 -20.87 -9.35 27.39
CA VAL A 126 -20.56 -10.68 27.91
C VAL A 126 -21.08 -11.76 26.98
N CYS A 127 -20.45 -12.94 27.04
CA CYS A 127 -20.90 -14.12 26.33
C CYS A 127 -20.47 -15.40 27.05
N ILE A 128 -21.15 -16.50 26.74
CA ILE A 128 -20.71 -17.85 27.05
C ILE A 128 -19.94 -18.37 25.83
N VAL A 129 -18.78 -18.99 26.05
CA VAL A 129 -17.96 -19.61 25.00
C VAL A 129 -17.69 -21.05 25.37
N ASP A 130 -17.91 -21.97 24.43
CA ASP A 130 -17.57 -23.39 24.62
C ASP A 130 -16.15 -23.73 24.14
N CYS A 131 -15.74 -24.99 24.30
CA CYS A 131 -14.41 -25.46 23.86
C CYS A 131 -14.24 -25.56 22.34
N GLU A 132 -15.33 -25.59 21.58
CA GLU A 132 -15.31 -25.59 20.11
C GLU A 132 -15.24 -24.17 19.54
N GLY A 133 -15.42 -23.15 20.39
CA GLY A 133 -15.43 -21.74 20.04
C GLY A 133 -16.80 -21.24 19.57
N ASN A 134 -17.88 -21.99 19.83
CA ASN A 134 -19.24 -21.46 19.72
C ASN A 134 -19.46 -20.43 20.84
N THR A 135 -20.25 -19.41 20.52
CA THR A 135 -20.42 -18.23 21.38
C THR A 135 -21.90 -17.89 21.48
N PHE A 136 -22.40 -17.80 22.71
CA PHE A 136 -23.77 -17.40 23.04
C PHE A 136 -23.72 -15.99 23.62
N TYR A 137 -24.25 -15.01 22.88
CA TYR A 137 -24.26 -13.59 23.25
C TYR A 137 -25.56 -13.17 23.91
N THR A 138 -26.61 -13.99 23.81
CA THR A 138 -27.95 -13.68 24.29
C THR A 138 -28.52 -14.81 25.13
N VAL A 139 -29.47 -14.47 25.99
CA VAL A 139 -30.23 -15.43 26.82
C VAL A 139 -30.96 -16.42 25.91
N GLU A 140 -31.51 -15.95 24.80
CA GLU A 140 -32.20 -16.79 23.83
C GLU A 140 -31.27 -17.83 23.21
N GLU A 141 -30.08 -17.43 22.75
CA GLU A 141 -29.09 -18.36 22.17
C GLU A 141 -28.63 -19.42 23.20
N ALA A 142 -28.39 -19.03 24.45
CA ALA A 142 -28.02 -19.97 25.51
C ALA A 142 -29.18 -20.89 25.91
N MET A 143 -30.42 -20.37 25.92
CA MET A 143 -31.62 -21.16 26.22
C MET A 143 -31.89 -22.21 25.14
N GLU A 144 -31.69 -21.88 23.86
CA GLU A 144 -31.82 -22.85 22.75
C GLU A 144 -30.88 -24.06 22.97
N ASP A 145 -29.63 -23.83 23.39
CA ASP A 145 -28.66 -24.90 23.66
C ASP A 145 -29.08 -25.76 24.88
N ILE A 146 -29.61 -25.13 25.92
CA ILE A 146 -30.18 -25.83 27.09
C ILE A 146 -31.37 -26.70 26.67
N GLU A 147 -32.29 -26.17 25.86
CA GLU A 147 -33.44 -26.91 25.35
C GLU A 147 -33.02 -28.12 24.52
N ASP A 148 -32.02 -27.95 23.65
CA ASP A 148 -31.47 -29.03 22.81
C ASP A 148 -30.78 -30.12 23.65
N TRP A 149 -30.06 -29.74 24.72
CA TRP A 149 -29.47 -30.68 25.66
C TRP A 149 -30.54 -31.51 26.37
N HIS A 150 -31.57 -30.86 26.92
CA HIS A 150 -32.67 -31.54 27.61
C HIS A 150 -33.45 -32.47 26.69
N TYR A 151 -33.78 -32.00 25.50
CA TYR A 151 -34.44 -32.80 24.46
C TYR A 151 -33.61 -34.04 24.10
N SER A 152 -32.28 -33.89 23.96
CA SER A 152 -31.37 -35.00 23.64
C SER A 152 -31.25 -36.04 24.76
N ASN A 153 -31.53 -35.65 26.00
CA ASN A 153 -31.51 -36.53 27.17
C ASN A 153 -32.91 -37.05 27.58
N ASP A 154 -33.96 -36.75 26.81
CA ASP A 154 -35.36 -37.08 27.13
C ASP A 154 -35.82 -36.48 28.48
N GLU A 155 -35.34 -35.26 28.76
CA GLU A 155 -35.65 -34.47 29.95
C GLU A 155 -36.44 -33.20 29.57
N GLU A 156 -37.25 -32.69 30.51
CA GLU A 156 -37.91 -31.39 30.35
C GLU A 156 -37.09 -30.29 31.02
N VAL A 157 -36.88 -29.18 30.31
CA VAL A 157 -36.24 -27.99 30.88
C VAL A 157 -37.02 -27.52 32.11
N PRO A 158 -36.40 -27.42 33.30
CA PRO A 158 -37.08 -26.98 34.51
C PRO A 158 -37.68 -25.59 34.37
N GLN A 159 -38.89 -25.39 34.91
CA GLN A 159 -39.59 -24.09 34.84
C GLN A 159 -38.75 -22.93 35.42
N LYS A 160 -37.96 -23.17 36.46
CA LYS A 160 -37.05 -22.19 37.05
C LYS A 160 -35.99 -21.67 36.06
N VAL A 161 -35.58 -22.51 35.10
CA VAL A 161 -34.56 -22.16 34.09
C VAL A 161 -35.20 -21.33 32.99
N LYS A 162 -36.42 -21.68 32.57
CA LYS A 162 -37.20 -20.91 31.57
C LYS A 162 -37.51 -19.47 32.01
N GLU A 163 -37.42 -19.19 33.30
CA GLU A 163 -37.67 -17.87 33.89
C GLU A 163 -36.37 -17.06 34.07
N MET A 164 -35.19 -17.65 33.83
CA MET A 164 -33.91 -16.94 33.88
C MET A 164 -33.80 -15.98 32.70
N ASP A 165 -33.41 -14.73 32.97
CA ASP A 165 -33.23 -13.67 32.00
C ASP A 165 -31.81 -13.07 32.03
N ASP A 166 -30.88 -13.78 32.66
CA ASP A 166 -29.48 -13.39 32.78
C ASP A 166 -28.54 -14.50 32.26
N LEU A 167 -27.50 -14.07 31.54
CA LEU A 167 -26.56 -14.97 30.89
C LEU A 167 -25.62 -15.65 31.89
N GLU A 168 -25.29 -14.99 33.00
CA GLU A 168 -24.47 -15.60 34.06
C GLU A 168 -25.26 -16.70 34.79
N GLU A 169 -26.55 -16.47 35.06
CA GLU A 169 -27.44 -17.50 35.63
C GLU A 169 -27.55 -18.74 34.73
N LEU A 170 -27.73 -18.55 33.42
CA LEU A 170 -27.76 -19.66 32.46
C LEU A 170 -26.41 -20.37 32.36
N PHE A 171 -25.31 -19.64 32.34
CA PHE A 171 -23.96 -20.22 32.37
C PHE A 171 -23.76 -21.12 33.59
N ASN A 172 -24.12 -20.64 34.78
CA ASN A 172 -24.01 -21.42 36.01
C ASN A 172 -24.87 -22.68 35.95
N TYR A 173 -26.08 -22.61 35.38
CA TYR A 173 -26.91 -23.80 35.15
C TYR A 173 -26.25 -24.81 34.21
N MET A 174 -25.75 -24.36 33.05
CA MET A 174 -25.07 -25.23 32.09
C MET A 174 -23.83 -25.89 32.70
N SER A 175 -23.02 -25.13 33.44
CA SER A 175 -21.79 -25.63 34.04
C SER A 175 -22.06 -26.55 35.23
N ASP A 176 -22.83 -26.09 36.23
CA ASP A 176 -22.97 -26.79 37.51
C ASP A 176 -24.02 -27.92 37.47
N GLU A 177 -25.11 -27.74 36.71
CA GLU A 177 -26.26 -28.66 36.74
C GLU A 177 -26.28 -29.61 35.53
N LEU A 178 -25.90 -29.13 34.34
CA LEU A 178 -25.78 -29.98 33.14
C LEU A 178 -24.40 -30.65 33.02
N GLY A 179 -23.41 -30.21 33.81
CA GLY A 179 -22.05 -30.75 33.78
C GLY A 179 -21.28 -30.39 32.51
N MET A 180 -21.57 -29.23 31.91
CA MET A 180 -20.84 -28.73 30.75
C MET A 180 -19.56 -28.04 31.23
N ASP A 181 -18.55 -28.85 31.55
CA ASP A 181 -17.29 -28.43 32.19
C ASP A 181 -16.39 -27.52 31.31
N ASP A 182 -16.66 -27.50 30.00
CA ASP A 182 -15.86 -26.84 28.97
C ASP A 182 -16.47 -25.50 28.50
N LEU A 183 -17.15 -24.80 29.41
CA LEU A 183 -17.76 -23.49 29.17
C LEU A 183 -17.01 -22.36 29.89
N HIS A 184 -17.01 -21.18 29.27
CA HIS A 184 -16.44 -19.96 29.85
C HIS A 184 -17.39 -18.78 29.72
N TYR A 185 -17.75 -18.18 30.85
CA TYR A 185 -18.37 -16.87 30.90
C TYR A 185 -17.31 -15.77 30.84
N THR A 186 -17.31 -14.96 29.78
CA THR A 186 -16.26 -13.96 29.54
C THR A 186 -16.81 -12.69 28.91
N GLY A 187 -16.15 -11.57 29.14
CA GLY A 187 -16.38 -10.34 28.41
C GLY A 187 -15.66 -10.33 27.05
N TYR A 188 -16.18 -9.53 26.13
CA TYR A 188 -15.57 -9.29 24.82
C TYR A 188 -15.54 -7.81 24.43
N GLU A 189 -14.61 -7.48 23.55
CA GLU A 189 -14.53 -6.17 22.91
C GLU A 189 -14.71 -6.31 21.40
N GLU A 190 -15.50 -5.41 20.80
CA GLU A 190 -15.57 -5.24 19.36
C GLU A 190 -14.47 -4.28 18.90
N THR A 191 -13.59 -4.78 18.05
CA THR A 191 -12.49 -4.03 17.48
C THR A 191 -12.46 -4.19 15.96
N HIS A 192 -11.52 -3.50 15.34
CA HIS A 192 -11.30 -3.57 13.91
C HIS A 192 -9.92 -4.13 13.59
N GLU A 193 -9.89 -5.08 12.67
CA GLU A 193 -8.66 -5.55 12.04
C GLU A 193 -8.51 -4.88 10.67
N TYR A 194 -7.28 -4.43 10.35
CA TYR A 194 -6.97 -3.81 9.08
C TYR A 194 -6.03 -4.69 8.26
N LYS A 195 -6.46 -5.06 7.05
CA LYS A 195 -5.74 -5.96 6.14
C LYS A 195 -5.34 -5.26 4.85
N GLY A 196 -4.13 -5.56 4.38
CA GLY A 196 -3.56 -4.98 3.18
C GLY A 196 -3.18 -3.50 3.33
N ALA A 197 -2.52 -2.97 2.31
CA ALA A 197 -2.18 -1.56 2.19
C ALA A 197 -2.16 -1.18 0.70
N PHE A 198 -3.03 -0.25 0.33
CA PHE A 198 -3.22 0.18 -1.05
C PHE A 198 -3.05 1.70 -1.15
N LEU A 199 -2.42 2.16 -2.22
CA LEU A 199 -2.21 3.59 -2.47
C LEU A 199 -3.49 4.30 -2.94
N THR A 200 -4.43 3.54 -3.50
CA THR A 200 -5.66 4.09 -4.10
C THR A 200 -6.89 3.34 -3.60
N ARG A 201 -7.99 4.07 -3.41
CA ARG A 201 -9.29 3.49 -3.04
C ARG A 201 -9.74 2.45 -4.06
N LYS A 202 -9.61 2.79 -5.34
CA LYS A 202 -9.93 1.91 -6.48
C LYS A 202 -9.21 0.56 -6.39
N ALA A 203 -7.91 0.54 -6.04
CA ALA A 203 -7.17 -0.71 -5.89
C ALA A 203 -7.70 -1.55 -4.72
N ALA A 204 -8.02 -0.92 -3.59
CA ALA A 204 -8.60 -1.61 -2.44
C ALA A 204 -9.99 -2.20 -2.75
N GLU A 205 -10.85 -1.46 -3.47
CA GLU A 205 -12.18 -1.92 -3.88
C GLU A 205 -12.09 -3.11 -4.86
N ILE A 206 -11.20 -3.04 -5.84
CA ILE A 206 -10.95 -4.16 -6.77
C ILE A 206 -10.45 -5.39 -6.00
N HIS A 207 -9.53 -5.19 -5.05
CA HIS A 207 -9.01 -6.27 -4.21
C HIS A 207 -10.13 -6.93 -3.41
N LEU A 208 -10.93 -6.14 -2.68
CA LEU A 208 -12.05 -6.62 -1.89
C LEU A 208 -13.06 -7.40 -2.74
N LYS A 209 -13.43 -6.87 -3.91
CA LYS A 209 -14.38 -7.52 -4.82
C LYS A 209 -13.86 -8.88 -5.31
N LYS A 210 -12.58 -8.95 -5.70
CA LYS A 210 -11.97 -10.19 -6.21
C LYS A 210 -11.76 -11.25 -5.12
N ASN A 211 -11.51 -10.80 -3.89
CA ASN A 211 -11.15 -11.66 -2.76
C ASN A 211 -12.25 -11.72 -1.70
N HIS A 212 -13.51 -11.39 -2.05
CA HIS A 212 -14.60 -11.25 -1.08
C HIS A 212 -14.82 -12.49 -0.22
N TYR A 213 -14.54 -13.69 -0.74
CA TYR A 213 -14.64 -14.96 -0.02
C TYR A 213 -13.59 -15.14 1.11
N HIS A 214 -12.55 -14.31 1.14
CA HIS A 214 -11.57 -14.27 2.23
C HIS A 214 -11.96 -13.28 3.35
N TYR A 215 -13.08 -12.56 3.17
CA TYR A 215 -13.55 -11.54 4.09
C TYR A 215 -14.98 -11.87 4.52
N LYS A 216 -15.30 -11.74 5.81
CA LYS A 216 -16.69 -11.92 6.28
C LYS A 216 -17.51 -10.66 5.97
N ASN A 217 -17.04 -9.50 6.43
CA ASN A 217 -17.68 -8.19 6.25
C ASN A 217 -16.64 -7.09 5.94
N GLY A 218 -15.70 -7.40 5.03
CA GLY A 218 -14.63 -6.48 4.67
C GLY A 218 -15.16 -5.19 4.06
N THR A 219 -14.71 -4.05 4.58
CA THR A 219 -15.04 -2.72 4.05
C THR A 219 -13.77 -1.95 3.70
N VAL A 220 -13.79 -1.17 2.62
CA VAL A 220 -12.65 -0.30 2.28
C VAL A 220 -12.61 0.89 3.24
N TYR A 221 -11.48 1.06 3.91
CA TYR A 221 -11.25 2.08 4.92
C TYR A 221 -10.09 3.00 4.54
N CYS A 222 -10.27 4.31 4.76
CA CYS A 222 -9.25 5.32 4.54
C CYS A 222 -8.43 5.53 5.82
N ASN A 223 -7.15 5.18 5.76
CA ASN A 223 -6.19 5.46 6.82
C ASN A 223 -5.14 6.46 6.32
N HIS A 224 -4.22 6.86 7.19
CA HIS A 224 -3.15 7.78 6.86
C HIS A 224 -1.80 7.34 7.40
N GLY A 225 -0.74 7.66 6.68
CA GLY A 225 0.64 7.49 7.14
C GLY A 225 1.01 8.54 8.18
N TRP A 226 0.45 8.42 9.38
CA TRP A 226 0.67 9.35 10.49
C TRP A 226 2.17 9.57 10.74
N ARG A 227 2.60 10.84 10.66
CA ARG A 227 4.00 11.25 10.85
C ARG A 227 5.01 10.43 10.04
N ASN A 228 4.65 10.05 8.82
CA ASN A 228 5.53 9.33 7.91
C ASN A 228 6.07 10.25 6.78
N PRO A 229 7.19 10.96 7.00
CA PRO A 229 7.74 11.89 6.00
C PRO A 229 8.28 11.18 4.75
N GLU A 230 8.76 9.93 4.88
CA GLU A 230 9.28 9.15 3.76
C GLU A 230 8.16 8.77 2.79
N LEU A 231 7.06 8.20 3.30
CA LEU A 231 5.90 7.85 2.49
C LEU A 231 5.28 9.10 1.86
N LYS A 232 5.18 10.19 2.63
CA LYS A 232 4.70 11.47 2.11
C LYS A 232 5.55 11.92 0.91
N ARG A 233 6.88 11.93 1.07
CA ARG A 233 7.79 12.35 0.01
C ARG A 233 7.70 11.45 -1.21
N LEU A 234 7.58 10.15 -1.02
CA LEU A 234 7.41 9.19 -2.11
C LEU A 234 6.15 9.50 -2.92
N LEU A 235 4.99 9.64 -2.27
CA LEU A 235 3.74 9.90 -2.98
C LEU A 235 3.73 11.28 -3.67
N GLU A 236 4.33 12.31 -3.05
CA GLU A 236 4.53 13.62 -3.70
C GLU A 236 5.41 13.53 -4.96
N ILE A 237 6.37 12.60 -5.02
CA ILE A 237 7.17 12.36 -6.22
C ILE A 237 6.32 11.67 -7.29
N VAL A 238 5.53 10.66 -6.91
CA VAL A 238 4.64 9.93 -7.82
C VAL A 238 3.58 10.87 -8.42
N GLU A 239 2.97 11.75 -7.61
CA GLU A 239 1.99 12.73 -8.08
C GLU A 239 2.53 13.65 -9.20
N LYS A 240 3.83 13.97 -9.21
CA LYS A 240 4.44 14.80 -10.26
C LYS A 240 4.43 14.15 -11.64
N PHE A 241 4.34 12.82 -11.71
CA PHE A 241 4.26 12.12 -13.00
C PHE A 241 2.96 12.44 -13.74
N ALA A 242 1.88 12.79 -13.01
CA ALA A 242 0.61 13.17 -13.62
C ALA A 242 0.71 14.42 -14.54
N ASP A 243 1.71 15.27 -14.32
CA ASP A 243 1.89 16.53 -15.05
C ASP A 243 2.87 16.40 -16.24
N ILE A 244 3.42 15.21 -16.47
CA ILE A 244 4.34 14.97 -17.59
C ILE A 244 3.51 14.91 -18.89
N VAL A 245 3.56 16.01 -19.64
CA VAL A 245 3.00 16.07 -21.00
C VAL A 245 3.99 15.43 -21.96
N ASP A 246 3.54 14.40 -22.69
CA ASP A 246 4.34 13.87 -23.79
C ASP A 246 4.55 14.98 -24.82
N GLY A 247 5.81 15.35 -25.03
CA GLY A 247 6.17 16.33 -26.04
C GLY A 247 5.56 15.90 -27.38
N LYS A 248 4.69 16.75 -27.93
CA LYS A 248 4.07 16.54 -29.24
C LYS A 248 5.15 16.13 -30.24
N LYS A 249 4.98 14.94 -30.81
CA LYS A 249 5.71 14.50 -32.01
C LYS A 249 5.47 15.45 -33.17
#